data_AF-A0A7R7WBL2-F1
#
_entry.id   AF-A0A7R7WBL2-F1
#
_cell.length_a   1.000
_cell.length_b   1.000
_cell.length_c   1.000
_cell.angle_alpha   90.00
_cell.angle_beta   90.00
_cell.angle_gamma   90.00
#
_symmetry.space_group_name_H-M   'P 1'
#
loop_
_entity.id
_entity.type
_entity.pdbx_description
1 polymer ?
#
loop_
_entity_poly.entity_id
_entity_poly.type
_entity_poly.pdbx_seq_one_letter_code
_entity_poly.pdbx_strand_id
1 'polypeptide(L)'
;MDGRSLDLLPLQYLSEMESHGFTNVAEHVYRIPLNTAQPMTQKSVLESWADGFEAYSMDLLVKHLRKRHLEVFLICAAARQALRKGVEGWLEIRITSGRKPTAPL
;
A
#
# COMPACT_ATOMS: atom_id res chain seq x y z
N MET A 1 -23.97 -0.60 -1.55
CA MET A 1 -22.55 -0.33 -1.83
C MET A 1 -22.49 0.89 -2.73
N ASP A 2 -21.83 1.95 -2.28
CA ASP A 2 -22.07 3.32 -2.76
C ASP A 2 -21.26 3.67 -4.03
N GLY A 3 -20.72 2.65 -4.72
CA GLY A 3 -19.87 2.83 -5.91
C GLY A 3 -18.59 3.65 -5.67
N ARG A 4 -18.16 3.76 -4.40
CA ARG A 4 -16.94 4.46 -3.95
C ARG A 4 -15.82 3.51 -3.50
N SER A 5 -16.08 2.20 -3.53
CA SER A 5 -15.11 1.17 -3.21
C SER A 5 -14.97 0.31 -4.46
N LEU A 6 -13.76 0.30 -5.02
CA LEU A 6 -13.41 -0.53 -6.17
C LEU A 6 -12.43 -1.58 -5.66
N ASP A 7 -12.75 -2.86 -5.85
CA ASP A 7 -11.81 -3.97 -5.62
C ASP A 7 -10.89 -4.07 -6.85
N LEU A 8 -9.75 -3.36 -6.81
CA LEU A 8 -8.86 -3.22 -7.96
C LEU A 8 -7.52 -3.89 -7.73
N LEU A 9 -7.04 -4.56 -8.78
CA LEU A 9 -5.65 -4.98 -8.85
C LEU A 9 -4.75 -3.76 -9.15
N PRO A 10 -3.55 -3.65 -8.53
CA PRO A 10 -2.74 -2.42 -8.56
C PRO A 10 -2.31 -1.89 -9.93
N LEU A 11 -2.47 -2.69 -10.98
CA LEU A 11 -2.00 -2.39 -12.32
C LEU A 11 -3.07 -1.75 -13.22
N GLN A 12 -4.32 -1.66 -12.78
CA GLN A 12 -5.46 -1.23 -13.62
C GLN A 12 -6.19 0.01 -13.09
N TYR A 13 -5.71 0.65 -12.02
CA TYR A 13 -6.38 1.77 -11.37
C TYR A 13 -6.77 2.91 -12.32
N LEU A 14 -5.89 3.29 -13.25
CA LEU A 14 -6.13 4.40 -14.16
C LEU A 14 -7.27 4.09 -15.14
N SER A 15 -7.16 2.96 -15.86
CA SER A 15 -8.18 2.48 -16.78
C SER A 15 -9.54 2.21 -16.11
N GLU A 16 -9.52 1.74 -14.87
CA GLU A 16 -10.72 1.48 -14.07
C GLU A 16 -11.40 2.79 -13.63
N MET A 17 -10.64 3.79 -13.18
CA MET A 17 -11.22 5.09 -12.85
C MET A 17 -11.86 5.74 -14.09
N GLU A 18 -11.21 5.68 -15.24
CA GLU A 18 -11.77 6.17 -16.50
C GLU A 18 -13.05 5.41 -16.91
N SER A 19 -13.04 4.07 -16.84
CA SER A 19 -14.22 3.25 -17.18
C SER A 19 -15.41 3.51 -16.25
N HIS A 20 -15.14 3.88 -15.00
CA HIS A 20 -16.15 4.28 -14.01
C HIS A 20 -16.58 5.76 -14.10
N GLY A 21 -16.18 6.45 -15.18
CA GLY A 21 -16.64 7.80 -15.50
C GLY A 21 -15.94 8.91 -14.72
N PHE A 22 -14.79 8.63 -14.10
CA PHE A 22 -13.95 9.68 -13.55
C PHE A 22 -13.26 10.45 -14.68
N THR A 23 -13.11 11.75 -14.50
CA THR A 23 -12.46 12.67 -15.45
C THR A 23 -11.25 13.33 -14.79
N ASN A 24 -10.32 13.84 -15.60
CA ASN A 24 -9.04 14.37 -15.10
C ASN A 24 -8.29 13.34 -14.22
N VAL A 25 -8.26 12.09 -14.65
CA VAL A 25 -7.56 11.03 -13.93
C VAL A 25 -6.06 11.27 -14.06
N ALA A 26 -5.37 11.29 -12.92
CA ALA A 26 -3.93 11.43 -12.84
C ALA A 26 -3.37 10.37 -11.90
N GLU A 27 -2.23 9.80 -12.28
CA GLU A 27 -1.45 8.91 -11.44
C GLU A 27 -0.19 9.63 -10.96
N HIS A 28 0.10 9.47 -9.67
CA HIS A 28 1.36 9.88 -9.09
C HIS A 28 2.03 8.68 -8.43
N VAL A 29 3.32 8.51 -8.69
CA VAL A 29 4.12 7.39 -8.17
C VAL A 29 5.21 7.94 -7.27
N TYR A 30 5.08 7.68 -5.97
CA TYR A 30 6.15 7.93 -5.00
C TYR A 30 7.04 6.71 -4.88
N ARG A 31 8.36 6.91 -5.01
CA ARG A 31 9.37 5.87 -4.77
C ARG A 31 10.22 6.25 -3.58
N ILE A 32 10.06 5.51 -2.48
CA ILE A 32 10.78 5.73 -1.24
C ILE A 32 11.84 4.61 -1.13
N PRO A 33 13.13 4.92 -1.17
CA PRO A 33 14.16 3.91 -1.00
C PRO A 33 14.07 3.30 0.40
N LEU A 34 14.20 1.98 0.47
CA LEU A 34 14.22 1.22 1.73
C LEU A 34 15.60 1.26 2.40
N ASN A 35 16.60 1.82 1.72
CA ASN A 35 17.93 2.03 2.27
C ASN A 35 17.91 3.23 3.25
N THR A 36 18.34 2.97 4.49
CA THR A 36 18.32 3.92 5.61
C THR A 36 19.40 5.01 5.54
N ALA A 37 20.20 5.08 4.47
CA ALA A 37 21.21 6.12 4.26
C ALA A 37 20.63 7.50 3.89
N GLN A 38 19.31 7.61 3.69
CA GLN A 38 18.59 8.82 3.27
C GLN A 38 17.86 9.53 4.45
N PRO A 39 17.37 10.78 4.28
CA PRO A 39 17.00 11.67 5.38
C PRO A 39 15.91 11.15 6.33
N MET A 40 15.92 11.64 7.58
CA MET A 40 15.03 11.27 8.70
C MET A 40 13.52 11.20 8.35
N THR A 41 13.04 12.02 7.41
CA THR A 41 11.63 12.06 6.99
C THR A 41 11.18 10.81 6.23
N GLN A 42 12.08 10.07 5.57
CA GLN A 42 11.73 8.79 4.96
C GLN A 42 11.60 7.67 5.99
N LYS A 43 12.37 7.75 7.09
CA LYS A 43 12.38 6.72 8.14
C LYS A 43 11.01 6.58 8.82
N SER A 44 10.35 7.68 9.17
CA SER A 44 9.03 7.66 9.81
C SER A 44 7.93 7.11 8.89
N VAL A 45 8.02 7.40 7.58
CA VAL A 45 7.09 6.85 6.57
C VAL A 45 7.29 5.34 6.43
N LEU A 46 8.53 4.87 6.40
CA LEU A 46 8.83 3.44 6.34
C LEU A 46 8.40 2.68 7.59
N GLU A 47 8.60 3.26 8.78
CA GLU A 47 8.14 2.68 10.05
C GLU A 47 6.61 2.57 10.08
N SER A 48 5.90 3.65 9.76
CA SER A 48 4.43 3.66 9.72
C SER A 48 3.87 2.68 8.69
N TRP A 49 4.51 2.60 7.52
CA TRP A 49 4.14 1.63 6.48
C TRP A 49 4.38 0.19 6.93
N ALA A 50 5.52 -0.09 7.57
CA ALA A 50 5.83 -1.42 8.07
C ALA A 50 4.83 -1.88 9.13
N ASP A 51 4.46 -1.00 10.06
CA ASP A 51 3.44 -1.30 11.08
C ASP A 51 2.07 -1.59 10.45
N GLY A 52 1.65 -0.81 9.45
CA GLY A 52 0.43 -1.05 8.69
C GLY A 52 0.47 -2.37 7.92
N PHE A 53 1.60 -2.70 7.30
CA PHE A 53 1.80 -3.95 6.58
C PHE A 53 1.75 -5.17 7.50
N GLU A 54 2.30 -5.09 8.71
CA GLU A 54 2.20 -6.14 9.72
C GLU A 54 0.77 -6.34 10.19
N ALA A 55 0.04 -5.27 10.50
CA ALA A 55 -1.36 -5.35 10.91
C ALA A 55 -2.22 -6.02 9.82
N TYR A 56 -2.04 -5.63 8.56
CA TYR A 56 -2.71 -6.25 7.42
C TYR A 56 -2.32 -7.72 7.24
N SER A 57 -1.02 -8.04 7.35
CA SER A 57 -0.52 -9.41 7.22
C SER A 57 -1.07 -10.32 8.32
N MET A 58 -1.18 -9.82 9.55
CA MET A 58 -1.79 -10.54 10.67
C MET A 58 -3.27 -10.81 10.40
N ASP A 59 -4.02 -9.81 9.94
CA ASP A 59 -5.43 -9.97 9.61
C ASP A 59 -5.64 -11.02 8.51
N LEU A 60 -4.93 -10.88 7.39
CA LEU A 60 -5.02 -11.79 6.24
C LEU A 60 -4.54 -13.21 6.57
N LEU A 61 -3.32 -13.35 7.07
CA LEU A 61 -2.69 -14.68 7.21
C LEU A 61 -3.31 -15.45 8.36
N VAL A 62 -3.61 -14.79 9.48
CA VAL A 62 -4.15 -15.46 10.66
C VAL A 62 -5.67 -15.60 10.58
N LYS A 63 -6.41 -14.51 10.34
CA LYS A 63 -7.87 -14.58 10.39
C LYS A 63 -8.47 -15.25 9.16
N HIS A 64 -7.97 -14.90 7.98
CA HIS A 64 -8.54 -15.40 6.72
C HIS A 64 -7.90 -16.70 6.24
N LEU A 65 -6.57 -16.84 6.37
CA LEU A 65 -5.84 -18.02 5.87
C LEU A 65 -5.47 -19.03 6.97
N ARG A 66 -5.89 -18.78 8.22
CA ARG A 66 -5.73 -19.66 9.39
C ARG A 66 -4.29 -20.12 9.64
N LYS A 67 -3.31 -19.29 9.26
CA LYS A 67 -1.91 -19.49 9.64
C LYS A 67 -1.74 -19.33 11.15
N ARG A 68 -0.76 -20.02 11.71
CA ARG A 68 -0.44 -19.93 13.13
C ARG A 68 0.14 -18.55 13.43
N HIS A 69 -0.35 -17.89 14.48
CA HIS A 69 0.14 -16.58 14.92
C HIS A 69 1.67 -16.53 15.04
N LEU A 70 2.27 -17.56 15.64
CA LEU A 70 3.73 -17.64 15.82
C LEU A 70 4.49 -17.60 14.48
N GLU A 71 3.99 -18.29 13.47
CA GLU A 71 4.60 -18.31 12.13
C GLU A 71 4.55 -16.92 11.48
N VAL A 72 3.41 -16.24 11.57
CA VAL A 72 3.24 -14.89 11.02
C VAL A 72 4.08 -13.87 11.77
N PHE A 73 4.14 -13.95 13.11
CA PHE A 73 5.00 -13.07 13.91
C PHE A 73 6.48 -13.21 13.57
N LEU A 74 6.96 -14.44 13.32
CA LEU A 74 8.35 -14.66 12.91
C LEU A 74 8.66 -14.04 11.55
N ILE A 75 7.72 -14.13 10.59
CA ILE A 75 7.85 -13.49 9.27
C ILE A 75 7.91 -11.97 9.41
N CYS A 76 6.99 -11.37 10.17
CA CYS A 76 6.97 -9.93 10.45
C CYS A 76 8.25 -9.46 11.14
N ALA A 77 8.72 -10.19 12.16
CA ALA A 77 9.97 -9.90 12.84
C ALA A 77 11.19 -9.94 11.90
N ALA A 78 11.26 -10.94 11.01
CA ALA A 78 12.32 -11.03 10.01
C ALA A 78 12.27 -9.87 9.01
N ALA A 79 11.08 -9.50 8.53
CA ALA A 79 10.88 -8.37 7.62
C ALA A 79 11.32 -7.04 8.25
N ARG A 80 10.93 -6.75 9.50
CA ARG A 80 11.43 -5.57 10.25
C ARG A 80 12.93 -5.56 10.39
N GLN A 81 13.53 -6.71 10.71
CA GLN A 81 14.97 -6.80 10.87
C GLN A 81 15.70 -6.53 9.55
N ALA A 82 15.17 -7.01 8.42
CA ALA A 82 15.70 -6.71 7.10
C ALA A 82 15.60 -5.21 6.80
N LEU A 83 14.43 -4.60 6.97
CA LEU A 83 14.22 -3.16 6.77
C LEU A 83 15.16 -2.30 7.63
N ARG A 84 15.37 -2.66 8.90
CA ARG A 84 16.30 -1.95 9.80
C ARG A 84 17.76 -2.03 9.38
N LYS A 85 18.17 -3.12 8.73
CA LYS A 85 19.54 -3.29 8.22
C LYS A 85 19.79 -2.55 6.91
N GLY A 86 18.75 -1.93 6.34
CA GLY A 86 18.75 -1.41 4.99
C GLY A 86 18.54 -2.56 4.00
N VAL A 87 17.50 -2.43 3.19
CA VAL A 87 17.26 -3.33 2.05
C VAL A 87 17.47 -2.51 0.79
N GLU A 88 18.24 -3.05 -0.15
CA GLU A 88 18.31 -2.49 -1.49
C GLU A 88 16.96 -2.71 -2.18
N GLY A 89 16.20 -1.63 -2.34
CA GLY A 89 14.83 -1.69 -2.84
C GLY A 89 14.07 -0.39 -2.63
N TRP A 90 12.83 -0.37 -3.12
CA TRP A 90 11.96 0.80 -3.08
C TRP A 90 10.58 0.39 -2.58
N LEU A 91 10.03 1.16 -1.66
CA LEU A 91 8.59 1.23 -1.44
C LEU A 91 7.99 2.11 -2.53
N GLU A 92 7.17 1.52 -3.41
CA GLU A 92 6.43 2.24 -4.43
C GLU A 92 4.98 2.46 -3.96
N ILE A 93 4.58 3.72 -3.80
CA ILE A 93 3.22 4.12 -3.49
C ILE A 93 2.64 4.76 -4.74
N ARG A 94 1.65 4.09 -5.35
CA ARG A 94 0.90 4.61 -6.49
C ARG A 94 -0.41 5.21 -5.99
N ILE A 95 -0.64 6.48 -6.32
CA ILE A 95 -1.87 7.18 -6.01
C ILE A 95 -2.50 7.57 -7.34
N THR A 96 -3.63 6.96 -7.64
CA THR A 96 -4.49 7.34 -8.77
C THR A 96 -5.65 8.16 -8.23
N SER A 97 -5.88 9.32 -8.82
CA SER A 97 -6.95 10.23 -8.42
C SER A 97 -7.66 10.79 -9.64
N GLY A 98 -8.94 11.12 -9.50
CA GLY A 98 -9.76 11.67 -10.57
C GLY A 98 -10.99 12.32 -10.01
N ARG A 99 -11.72 13.08 -10.84
CA ARG A 99 -12.97 13.75 -10.46
C ARG A 99 -14.14 12.96 -10.98
N LYS A 100 -15.01 12.50 -10.07
CA LYS A 100 -16.31 11.94 -10.46
C LYS A 100 -17.25 13.10 -10.80
N PRO A 101 -17.85 13.16 -11.99
CA PRO A 101 -18.88 14.13 -12.31
C PRO A 101 -20.01 13.98 -11.28
N THR A 102 -20.39 15.07 -10.61
CA THR A 102 -21.67 15.13 -9.90
C THR A 102 -22.77 14.92 -10.93
N ALA A 103 -23.64 13.93 -10.70
CA ALA A 103 -24.80 13.71 -11.55
C ALA A 103 -25.55 15.04 -11.76
N PRO A 104 -26.04 15.33 -12.98
CA PRO A 104 -26.95 16.46 -13.15
C PRO A 104 -28.18 16.23 -12.26
N LEU A 105 -28.59 17.28 -11.54
CA LEU A 105 -29.86 17.36 -10.83
C LEU A 105 -31.03 17.14 -11.81
#